data_AF-A0A7W0P548-F1
#
_entry.id   AF-A0A7W0P548-F1
#
_cell.length_a   1.000
_cell.length_b   1.000
_cell.length_c   1.000
_cell.angle_alpha   90.00
_cell.angle_beta   90.00
_cell.angle_gamma   90.00
#
_symmetry.space_group_name_H-M   'P 1'
#
loop_
_entity.id
_entity.type
_entity.pdbx_description
1 polymer ?
#
loop_
_entity_poly.entity_id
_entity_poly.type
_entity_poly.pdbx_seq_one_letter_code
_entity_poly.pdbx_strand_id
1 'polypeptide(L)'
;MDAALEPLFETVSDPNRLTEWRKLVLGRSANDGGWTKLTAAPVSLRDGPAVRVVTKVGRREETELLGLDAWPGRLRELASGRFERAHVQSASADWHARLGKRGKWLVTRGKPSASISELPEHDRDRHYPLPPDEAEVRRLLIATGLFSPQGNLRGSYAGKYRQVQHYVELLRPLPIWDAVRREGRPLRIVDAGCGKAYMSLALHVYGALEGLPVELVGLDSDPEVVDKVRAIARELGYERARFEATGIWDFAERAEGPVDLLVSLHACDTATDEA
;
A
#
# COMPACT_ATOMS: atom_id res chain seq x y z
N MET A 1 11.87 -35.86 9.40
CA MET A 1 10.57 -35.31 8.97
C MET A 1 9.61 -36.48 8.82
N ASP A 2 8.33 -36.32 9.17
CA ASP A 2 7.32 -37.37 8.97
C ASP A 2 7.10 -37.62 7.47
N ALA A 3 7.06 -38.88 7.02
CA ALA A 3 6.89 -39.25 5.61
C ALA A 3 5.60 -38.68 4.99
N ALA A 4 4.56 -38.46 5.80
CA ALA A 4 3.31 -37.85 5.32
C ALA A 4 3.51 -36.42 4.78
N LEU A 5 4.56 -35.72 5.20
CA LEU A 5 4.85 -34.34 4.81
C LEU A 5 5.76 -34.22 3.59
N GLU A 6 6.37 -35.32 3.15
CA GLU A 6 7.33 -35.33 2.03
C GLU A 6 6.79 -34.62 0.77
N PRO A 7 5.53 -34.81 0.33
CA PRO A 7 4.99 -34.12 -0.85
C PRO A 7 4.92 -32.59 -0.72
N LEU A 8 4.89 -32.04 0.51
CA LEU A 8 4.87 -30.59 0.73
C LEU A 8 6.26 -29.99 0.58
N PHE A 9 7.27 -30.69 1.07
CA PHE A 9 8.62 -30.16 1.18
C PHE A 9 9.51 -30.52 0.00
N GLU A 10 9.16 -31.53 -0.80
CA GLU A 10 9.91 -31.91 -2.00
C GLU A 10 10.17 -30.71 -2.92
N THR A 11 9.11 -30.03 -3.38
CA THR A 11 9.22 -28.84 -4.24
C THR A 11 9.91 -27.67 -3.55
N VAL A 12 9.68 -27.49 -2.26
CA VAL A 12 10.20 -26.33 -1.51
C VAL A 12 11.68 -26.50 -1.16
N SER A 13 12.15 -27.74 -0.99
CA SER A 13 13.52 -28.05 -0.55
C SER A 13 14.54 -28.09 -1.68
N ASP A 14 14.10 -28.19 -2.93
CA ASP A 14 14.97 -28.25 -4.11
C ASP A 14 15.33 -26.83 -4.59
N PRO A 15 16.61 -26.43 -4.52
CA PRO A 15 17.08 -25.15 -5.02
C PRO A 15 16.77 -24.92 -6.50
N ASN A 16 16.63 -25.98 -7.31
CA ASN A 16 16.34 -25.86 -8.74
C ASN A 16 14.86 -25.58 -9.03
N ARG A 17 13.98 -25.68 -8.02
CA ARG A 17 12.52 -25.56 -8.17
C ARG A 17 11.95 -24.30 -7.53
N LEU A 18 12.77 -23.27 -7.34
CA LEU A 18 12.36 -21.99 -6.74
C LEU A 18 11.21 -21.30 -7.45
N THR A 19 11.09 -21.49 -8.77
CA THR A 19 9.99 -20.95 -9.58
C THR A 19 8.74 -21.82 -9.54
N GLU A 20 8.77 -22.96 -8.86
CA GLU A 20 7.62 -23.87 -8.75
C GLU A 20 6.82 -23.67 -7.46
N TRP A 21 7.26 -22.79 -6.56
CA TRP A 21 6.54 -22.45 -5.35
C TRP A 21 6.62 -20.96 -5.03
N ARG A 22 5.62 -20.47 -4.30
CA ARG A 22 5.49 -19.05 -3.93
C ARG A 22 5.60 -18.81 -2.45
N LYS A 23 5.12 -19.77 -1.66
CA LYS A 23 4.98 -19.57 -0.23
C LYS A 23 4.97 -20.89 0.51
N LEU A 24 5.81 -20.98 1.53
CA LEU A 24 5.72 -21.96 2.61
C LEU A 24 5.30 -21.22 3.88
N VAL A 25 4.28 -21.69 4.55
CA VAL A 25 3.88 -21.23 5.88
C VAL A 25 3.91 -22.39 6.85
N LEU A 26 4.67 -22.25 7.93
CA LEU A 26 4.63 -23.17 9.07
C LEU A 26 4.01 -22.45 10.26
N GLY A 27 3.15 -23.15 11.00
CA GLY A 27 2.43 -22.59 12.14
C GLY A 27 2.43 -23.51 13.35
N ARG A 28 2.51 -22.90 14.53
CA ARG A 28 2.47 -23.57 15.83
C ARG A 28 1.49 -22.87 16.76
N SER A 29 0.81 -23.62 17.63
CA SER A 29 -0.12 -23.04 18.62
C SER A 29 0.55 -22.66 19.95
N ALA A 30 1.71 -23.24 20.26
CA ALA A 30 2.41 -23.04 21.54
C ALA A 30 3.34 -21.81 21.56
N ASN A 31 3.36 -21.13 22.71
CA ASN A 31 4.09 -19.90 22.99
C ASN A 31 5.26 -20.15 23.96
N ASP A 32 6.01 -21.24 23.77
CA ASP A 32 7.22 -21.61 24.54
C ASP A 32 8.47 -20.80 24.12
N GLY A 33 8.30 -19.52 23.78
CA GLY A 33 9.40 -18.61 23.39
C GLY A 33 9.95 -18.80 21.96
N GLY A 34 9.60 -19.89 21.27
CA GLY A 34 9.90 -20.09 19.85
C GLY A 34 8.98 -19.31 18.91
N TRP A 35 9.23 -19.41 17.60
CA TRP A 35 8.37 -18.79 16.59
C TRP A 35 6.96 -19.43 16.57
N THR A 36 5.96 -18.60 16.32
CA THR A 36 4.53 -18.98 16.21
C THR A 36 4.10 -19.17 14.76
N LYS A 37 4.74 -18.42 13.86
CA LYS A 37 4.56 -18.50 12.41
C LYS A 37 5.88 -18.30 11.70
N LEU A 38 6.14 -19.11 10.71
CA LEU A 38 7.22 -18.95 9.75
C LEU A 38 6.62 -18.80 8.36
N THR A 39 7.11 -17.84 7.59
CA THR A 39 6.76 -17.67 6.17
C THR A 39 8.04 -17.63 5.35
N ALA A 40 8.21 -18.56 4.42
CA ALA A 40 9.28 -18.52 3.43
C ALA A 40 8.70 -18.25 2.04
N ALA A 41 9.43 -17.49 1.22
CA ALA A 41 9.06 -17.20 -0.16
C ALA A 41 10.33 -16.98 -1.02
N PRO A 42 10.40 -17.54 -2.24
CA PRO A 42 11.43 -17.20 -3.21
C PRO A 42 11.34 -15.73 -3.62
N VAL A 43 12.48 -15.07 -3.77
CA VAL A 43 12.60 -13.67 -4.17
C VAL A 43 13.79 -13.48 -5.11
N SER A 44 13.68 -12.55 -6.06
CA SER A 44 14.81 -12.09 -6.86
C SER A 44 15.48 -10.89 -6.18
N LEU A 45 16.81 -10.97 -5.96
CA LEU A 45 17.64 -9.86 -5.47
C LEU A 45 18.64 -9.44 -6.55
N ARG A 46 19.31 -8.29 -6.36
CA ARG A 46 20.36 -7.81 -7.28
C ARG A 46 21.51 -8.80 -7.42
N ASP A 47 21.86 -9.49 -6.34
CA ASP A 47 22.96 -10.47 -6.28
C ASP A 47 22.51 -11.90 -6.62
N GLY A 48 21.28 -12.07 -7.12
CA GLY A 48 20.71 -13.37 -7.53
C GLY A 48 19.49 -13.80 -6.70
N PRO A 49 18.92 -14.97 -7.03
CA PRO A 49 17.75 -15.52 -6.34
C PRO A 49 18.08 -15.91 -4.89
N ALA A 50 17.12 -15.66 -4.00
CA ALA A 50 17.21 -15.99 -2.58
C ALA A 50 15.86 -16.47 -2.05
N VAL A 51 15.86 -17.02 -0.84
CA VAL A 51 14.64 -17.31 -0.08
C VAL A 51 14.54 -16.32 1.08
N ARG A 52 13.46 -15.53 1.09
CA ARG A 52 13.13 -14.67 2.23
C ARG A 52 12.36 -15.47 3.25
N VAL A 53 12.88 -15.52 4.48
CA VAL A 53 12.24 -16.17 5.63
C VAL A 53 11.85 -15.11 6.62
N VAL A 54 10.58 -15.12 7.03
CA VAL A 54 10.05 -14.24 8.08
C VAL A 54 9.55 -15.12 9.23
N THR A 55 10.14 -14.96 10.41
CA THR A 55 9.77 -15.65 11.65
C THR A 55 9.06 -14.69 12.59
N LYS A 56 7.93 -15.13 13.14
CA LYS A 56 7.15 -14.34 14.10
C LYS A 56 7.27 -14.92 15.50
N VAL A 57 7.86 -14.18 16.43
CA VAL A 57 8.00 -14.54 17.85
C VAL A 57 7.20 -13.53 18.69
N GLY A 58 6.05 -13.95 19.21
CA GLY A 58 5.11 -13.04 19.87
C GLY A 58 4.63 -11.91 18.95
N ARG A 59 4.99 -10.66 19.28
CA ARG A 59 4.71 -9.45 18.48
C ARG A 59 5.85 -9.03 17.54
N ARG A 60 7.01 -9.68 17.63
CA ARG A 60 8.19 -9.34 16.82
C ARG A 60 8.23 -10.21 15.56
N GLU A 61 8.72 -9.63 14.48
CA GLU A 61 9.01 -10.31 13.22
C GLU A 61 10.48 -10.10 12.87
N GLU A 62 11.18 -11.19 12.58
CA GLU A 62 12.56 -11.20 12.12
C GLU A 62 12.58 -11.67 10.67
N THR A 63 13.38 -11.01 9.83
CA THR A 63 13.52 -11.34 8.41
C THR A 63 14.94 -11.76 8.11
N GLU A 64 15.09 -12.90 7.45
CA GLU A 64 16.36 -13.46 7.00
C GLU A 64 16.29 -13.66 5.46
N LEU A 65 17.38 -13.36 4.77
CA LEU A 65 17.55 -13.64 3.34
C LEU A 65 18.61 -14.73 3.19
N LEU A 66 18.23 -15.85 2.58
CA LEU A 66 19.08 -17.02 2.44
C LEU A 66 19.41 -17.25 0.97
N GLY A 67 20.69 -17.40 0.68
CA GLY A 67 21.13 -17.93 -0.62
C GLY A 67 20.62 -19.35 -0.84
N LEU A 68 20.58 -19.77 -2.10
CA LEU A 68 19.97 -21.04 -2.49
C LEU A 68 20.66 -22.26 -1.88
N ASP A 69 21.98 -22.21 -1.73
CA ASP A 69 22.77 -23.30 -1.14
C ASP A 69 22.50 -23.46 0.37
N ALA A 70 22.19 -22.36 1.06
CA ALA A 70 21.91 -22.37 2.50
C ALA A 70 20.46 -22.79 2.82
N TRP A 71 19.54 -22.61 1.88
CA TRP A 71 18.11 -22.82 2.10
C TRP A 71 17.74 -24.26 2.50
N PRO A 72 18.18 -25.34 1.83
CA PRO A 72 17.79 -26.70 2.20
C PRO A 72 18.22 -27.09 3.61
N GLY A 73 19.39 -26.63 4.05
CA GLY A 73 19.90 -26.83 5.40
C GLY A 73 19.04 -26.11 6.44
N ARG A 74 18.76 -24.83 6.18
CA ARG A 74 17.94 -23.98 7.07
C ARG A 74 16.49 -24.47 7.14
N LEU A 75 15.90 -24.88 6.03
CA LEU A 75 14.57 -25.49 5.99
C LEU A 75 14.50 -26.76 6.85
N ARG A 76 15.51 -27.63 6.79
CA ARG A 76 15.58 -28.83 7.65
C ARG A 76 15.64 -28.48 9.12
N GLU A 77 16.42 -27.48 9.50
CA GLU A 77 16.48 -27.00 10.88
C GLU A 77 15.12 -26.47 11.35
N LEU A 78 14.49 -25.60 10.54
CA LEU A 78 13.20 -25.00 10.86
C LEU A 78 12.07 -26.03 10.91
N ALA A 79 12.08 -27.00 10.00
CA ALA A 79 11.12 -28.11 9.95
C ALA A 79 11.40 -29.20 11.00
N SER A 80 12.58 -29.22 11.61
CA SER A 80 12.85 -30.06 12.80
C SER A 80 12.21 -29.51 14.07
N GLY A 81 11.86 -28.21 14.08
CA GLY A 81 11.05 -27.60 15.12
C GLY A 81 9.62 -28.16 15.15
N ARG A 82 8.95 -28.05 16.31
CA ARG A 82 7.54 -28.48 16.45
C ARG A 82 6.62 -27.51 15.70
N PHE A 83 6.13 -27.88 14.52
CA PHE A 83 4.98 -27.22 13.90
C PHE A 83 3.78 -28.16 13.85
N GLU A 84 2.59 -27.56 13.78
CA GLU A 84 1.32 -28.29 13.77
C GLU A 84 0.55 -28.06 12.48
N ARG A 85 0.97 -27.07 11.69
CA ARG A 85 0.35 -26.70 10.42
C ARG A 85 1.44 -26.35 9.42
N ALA A 86 1.29 -26.84 8.21
CA ALA A 86 2.09 -26.43 7.06
C ALA A 86 1.17 -26.09 5.89
N HIS A 87 1.55 -25.08 5.11
CA HIS A 87 0.87 -24.71 3.89
C HIS A 87 1.90 -24.35 2.83
N VAL A 88 1.76 -24.94 1.64
CA VAL A 88 2.64 -24.69 0.49
C VAL A 88 1.79 -24.29 -0.70
N GLN A 89 2.09 -23.13 -1.27
CA GLN A 89 1.53 -22.69 -2.54
C GLN A 89 2.55 -22.99 -3.64
N SER A 90 2.21 -23.91 -4.54
CA SER A 90 3.05 -24.33 -5.67
C SER A 90 2.34 -24.13 -7.01
N ALA A 91 3.10 -24.20 -8.10
CA ALA A 91 2.59 -24.01 -9.45
C ALA A 91 1.55 -25.08 -9.83
N SER A 92 1.69 -26.26 -9.23
CA SER A 92 0.87 -27.44 -9.54
C SER A 92 -0.25 -27.70 -8.53
N ALA A 93 -0.15 -27.16 -7.31
CA ALA A 93 -1.12 -27.38 -6.24
C ALA A 93 -0.90 -26.48 -5.00
N ASP A 94 -1.97 -26.32 -4.22
CA ASP A 94 -1.89 -25.82 -2.86
C ASP A 94 -1.96 -27.00 -1.88
N TRP A 95 -0.90 -27.21 -1.12
CA TRP A 95 -0.84 -28.26 -0.12
C TRP A 95 -1.09 -27.71 1.28
N HIS A 96 -1.94 -28.39 2.02
CA HIS A 96 -2.19 -28.09 3.43
C HIS A 96 -1.92 -29.34 4.25
N ALA A 97 -1.15 -29.20 5.32
CA ALA A 97 -0.96 -30.25 6.30
C ALA A 97 -1.30 -29.74 7.70
N ARG A 98 -2.00 -30.56 8.48
CA ARG A 98 -2.25 -30.28 9.90
C ARG A 98 -2.04 -31.50 10.76
N LEU A 99 -1.48 -31.31 11.94
CA LEU A 99 -1.29 -32.35 12.94
C LEU A 99 -2.65 -32.62 13.62
N GLY A 100 -3.12 -33.86 13.55
CA GLY A 100 -4.35 -34.30 14.19
C GLY A 100 -4.16 -34.66 15.67
N LYS A 101 -5.29 -34.89 16.37
CA LYS A 101 -5.32 -35.22 17.81
C LYS A 101 -4.55 -36.49 18.23
N ARG A 102 -4.12 -37.32 17.26
CA ARG A 102 -3.37 -38.58 17.46
C ARG A 102 -1.92 -38.51 16.96
N GLY A 103 -1.38 -37.31 16.75
CA GLY A 103 -0.04 -37.11 16.19
C GLY A 103 0.09 -37.49 14.71
N LYS A 104 -1.01 -37.87 14.05
CA LYS A 104 -1.03 -38.17 12.60
C LYS A 104 -1.26 -36.90 11.80
N TRP A 105 -0.47 -36.70 10.75
CA TRP A 105 -0.67 -35.63 9.79
C TRP A 105 -1.85 -35.92 8.87
N LEU A 106 -2.68 -34.89 8.68
CA LEU A 106 -3.73 -34.85 7.67
C LEU A 106 -3.27 -33.91 6.57
N VAL A 107 -3.05 -34.46 5.39
CA VAL A 107 -2.55 -33.73 4.22
C VAL A 107 -3.65 -33.65 3.16
N THR A 108 -3.92 -32.45 2.68
CA THR A 108 -4.90 -32.19 1.62
C THR A 108 -4.27 -31.39 0.49
N ARG A 109 -4.60 -31.78 -0.74
CA ARG A 109 -4.17 -31.12 -1.98
C ARG A 109 -5.35 -30.38 -2.60
N GLY A 110 -5.20 -29.09 -2.84
CA GLY A 110 -6.14 -28.24 -3.55
C GLY A 110 -5.65 -27.85 -4.94
N LYS A 111 -6.53 -27.22 -5.72
CA LYS A 111 -6.13 -26.55 -6.97
C LYS A 111 -5.16 -25.40 -6.65
N PRO A 112 -4.17 -25.11 -7.52
CA PRO A 112 -3.24 -24.01 -7.30
C PRO A 112 -4.02 -22.68 -7.24
N SER A 113 -3.77 -21.89 -6.18
CA SER A 113 -4.41 -20.57 -6.01
C SER A 113 -3.58 -19.42 -6.58
N ALA A 114 -2.41 -19.71 -7.14
CA ALA A 114 -1.45 -18.72 -7.63
C ALA A 114 -0.92 -19.11 -9.03
N SER A 115 -0.94 -18.20 -9.99
CA SER A 115 -0.26 -18.37 -11.28
C SER A 115 1.25 -18.16 -11.10
N ILE A 116 2.04 -19.22 -11.01
CA ILE A 116 3.49 -19.11 -10.84
C ILE A 116 4.15 -19.20 -12.22
N SER A 117 4.68 -18.08 -12.69
CA SER A 117 5.40 -17.98 -13.97
C SER A 117 6.83 -17.51 -13.75
N GLU A 118 7.05 -16.61 -12.78
CA GLU A 118 8.34 -15.96 -12.52
C GLU A 118 8.51 -15.72 -11.00
N LEU A 119 9.77 -15.59 -10.56
CA LEU A 119 10.08 -15.17 -9.20
C LEU A 119 9.54 -13.75 -8.98
N PRO A 120 8.83 -13.47 -7.88
CA PRO A 120 8.42 -12.11 -7.59
C PRO A 120 9.67 -11.24 -7.44
N GLU A 121 9.80 -10.23 -8.31
CA GLU A 121 10.78 -9.17 -8.14
C GLU A 121 10.54 -8.50 -6.78
N HIS A 122 11.62 -8.34 -6.00
CA HIS A 122 11.54 -7.70 -4.70
C HIS A 122 11.26 -6.19 -4.83
N ASP A 123 11.59 -5.61 -5.98
CA ASP A 123 11.21 -4.26 -6.39
C ASP A 123 9.95 -4.35 -7.25
N ARG A 124 8.77 -4.33 -6.63
CA ARG A 124 7.58 -3.94 -7.38
C ARG A 124 7.79 -2.49 -7.74
N ASP A 125 7.96 -2.17 -9.02
CA ASP A 125 7.86 -0.81 -9.52
C ASP A 125 6.58 -0.21 -8.94
N ARG A 126 6.76 0.69 -7.97
CA ARG A 126 5.65 1.33 -7.28
C ARG A 126 5.07 2.33 -8.25
N HIS A 127 4.06 1.88 -8.98
CA HIS A 127 3.25 2.74 -9.83
C HIS A 127 2.50 3.72 -8.95
N TYR A 128 3.12 4.87 -8.75
CA TYR A 128 2.60 5.97 -7.96
C TYR A 128 1.61 6.78 -8.82
N PRO A 129 0.38 7.04 -8.35
CA PRO A 129 -0.57 7.89 -9.08
C PRO A 129 -0.04 9.31 -9.32
N LEU A 130 0.87 9.76 -8.46
CA LEU A 130 1.62 11.00 -8.61
C LEU A 130 3.11 10.65 -8.67
N PRO A 131 3.67 10.41 -9.87
CA PRO A 131 5.08 10.11 -10.03
C PRO A 131 5.95 11.32 -9.65
N PRO A 132 6.93 11.21 -8.74
CA PRO A 132 7.72 12.35 -8.25
C PRO A 132 8.76 12.90 -9.27
N ASP A 133 8.93 12.21 -10.38
CA ASP A 133 9.69 12.62 -11.56
C ASP A 133 8.89 13.55 -12.48
N GLU A 134 7.56 13.52 -12.43
CA GLU A 134 6.73 14.53 -13.10
C GLU A 134 6.98 15.93 -12.52
N ALA A 135 7.22 16.91 -13.40
CA ALA A 135 7.64 18.24 -12.99
C ALA A 135 6.61 18.94 -12.09
N GLU A 136 5.32 18.82 -12.42
CA GLU A 136 4.22 19.40 -11.64
C GLU A 136 4.11 18.75 -10.26
N VAL A 137 4.18 17.42 -10.20
CA VAL A 137 4.16 16.66 -8.94
C VAL A 137 5.35 17.06 -8.07
N ARG A 138 6.55 17.15 -8.64
CA ARG A 138 7.74 17.55 -7.90
C ARG A 138 7.59 18.94 -7.28
N ARG A 139 7.07 19.92 -8.04
CA ARG A 139 6.82 21.27 -7.52
C ARG A 139 5.86 21.24 -6.32
N LEU A 140 4.73 20.55 -6.45
CA LEU A 140 3.78 20.35 -5.35
C LEU A 140 4.44 19.74 -4.11
N LEU A 141 5.20 18.66 -4.29
CA LEU A 141 5.85 17.95 -3.19
C LEU A 141 6.89 18.81 -2.47
N ILE A 142 7.59 19.69 -3.19
CA ILE A 142 8.55 20.63 -2.61
C ILE A 142 7.82 21.77 -1.87
N ALA A 143 6.84 22.41 -2.52
CA ALA A 143 6.11 23.56 -1.94
C ALA A 143 5.33 23.17 -0.67
N THR A 144 4.79 21.95 -0.62
CA THR A 144 4.14 21.41 0.58
C THR A 144 5.12 20.93 1.65
N GLY A 145 6.43 20.91 1.36
CA GLY A 145 7.49 20.52 2.28
C GLY A 145 7.66 19.01 2.48
N LEU A 146 7.01 18.18 1.65
CA LEU A 146 7.22 16.73 1.65
C LEU A 146 8.62 16.39 1.12
N PHE A 147 9.07 17.14 0.11
CA PHE A 147 10.38 16.99 -0.51
C PHE A 147 11.28 18.18 -0.12
N SER A 148 12.60 17.95 -0.10
CA SER A 148 13.57 19.04 0.01
C SER A 148 13.66 19.82 -1.31
N PRO A 149 14.22 21.05 -1.32
CA PRO A 149 14.46 21.80 -2.56
C PRO A 149 15.28 21.03 -3.60
N GLN A 150 16.09 20.05 -3.16
CA GLN A 150 16.87 19.15 -4.02
C GLN A 150 16.05 17.99 -4.60
N GLY A 151 14.74 17.89 -4.31
CA GLY A 151 13.85 16.85 -4.82
C GLY A 151 13.92 15.52 -4.05
N ASN A 152 14.44 15.52 -2.81
CA ASN A 152 14.51 14.31 -2.00
C ASN A 152 13.36 14.25 -0.99
N LEU A 153 12.69 13.10 -0.87
CA LEU A 153 11.68 12.86 0.18
C LEU A 153 12.30 13.06 1.56
N ARG A 154 11.72 13.98 2.36
CA ARG A 154 12.16 14.20 3.74
C ARG A 154 11.72 13.02 4.60
N GLY A 155 12.65 12.40 5.33
CA GLY A 155 12.40 11.16 6.09
C GLY A 155 11.22 11.25 7.07
N SER A 156 11.04 12.39 7.74
CA SER A 156 9.90 12.65 8.65
C SER A 156 8.54 12.69 7.94
N TYR A 157 8.52 12.88 6.61
CA TYR A 157 7.31 12.98 5.81
C TYR A 157 7.00 11.74 4.97
N ALA A 158 7.77 10.65 5.11
CA ALA A 158 7.53 9.41 4.36
C ALA A 158 6.15 8.78 4.62
N GLY A 159 5.62 8.92 5.84
CA GLY A 159 4.24 8.52 6.17
C GLY A 159 3.21 9.37 5.42
N LYS A 160 3.37 10.69 5.43
CA LYS A 160 2.47 11.64 4.78
C LYS A 160 2.51 11.50 3.25
N TYR A 161 3.70 11.30 2.67
CA TYR A 161 3.86 11.02 1.25
C TYR A 161 3.07 9.77 0.84
N ARG A 162 3.24 8.64 1.55
CA ARG A 162 2.45 7.42 1.29
C ARG A 162 0.94 7.67 1.41
N GLN A 163 0.52 8.49 2.37
CA GLN A 163 -0.89 8.86 2.53
C GLN A 163 -1.41 9.61 1.30
N VAL A 164 -0.64 10.56 0.75
CA VAL A 164 -1.01 11.32 -0.47
C VAL A 164 -1.15 10.38 -1.67
N GLN A 165 -0.17 9.51 -1.90
CA GLN A 165 -0.23 8.55 -3.00
C GLN A 165 -1.45 7.63 -2.90
N HIS A 166 -1.71 7.10 -1.70
CA HIS A 166 -2.84 6.20 -1.47
C HIS A 166 -4.20 6.91 -1.61
N TYR A 167 -4.27 8.17 -1.21
CA TYR A 167 -5.48 8.97 -1.34
C TYR A 167 -5.89 9.16 -2.81
N VAL A 168 -4.94 9.51 -3.68
CA VAL A 168 -5.20 9.60 -5.14
C VAL A 168 -5.52 8.22 -5.72
N GLU A 169 -4.83 7.16 -5.29
CA GLU A 169 -5.11 5.78 -5.70
C GLU A 169 -6.56 5.37 -5.41
N LEU A 170 -7.13 5.80 -4.28
CA LEU A 170 -8.50 5.50 -3.89
C LEU A 170 -9.52 6.25 -4.76
N LEU A 171 -9.21 7.47 -5.16
CA LEU A 171 -10.16 8.37 -5.84
C LEU A 171 -10.07 8.34 -7.36
N ARG A 172 -8.93 7.96 -7.95
CA ARG A 172 -8.77 7.85 -9.40
C ARG A 172 -9.77 6.92 -10.12
N PRO A 173 -10.28 5.80 -9.54
CA PRO A 173 -11.22 4.94 -10.24
C PRO A 173 -12.68 5.40 -10.12
N LEU A 174 -12.96 6.54 -9.49
CA LEU A 174 -14.34 7.00 -9.32
C LEU A 174 -14.98 7.34 -10.68
N PRO A 175 -16.24 6.94 -10.94
CA PRO A 175 -16.89 7.16 -12.24
C PRO A 175 -17.12 8.65 -12.56
N ILE A 176 -17.05 9.53 -11.55
CA ILE A 176 -17.24 10.97 -11.73
C ILE A 176 -16.21 11.60 -12.67
N TRP A 177 -14.95 11.11 -12.66
CA TRP A 177 -13.88 11.60 -13.54
C TRP A 177 -14.27 11.49 -15.02
N ASP A 178 -14.83 10.34 -15.41
CA ASP A 178 -15.28 10.11 -16.80
C ASP A 178 -16.59 10.82 -17.11
N ALA A 179 -17.48 10.96 -16.12
CA ALA A 179 -18.74 11.67 -16.30
C ALA A 179 -18.52 13.14 -16.70
N VAL A 180 -17.72 13.87 -15.93
CA VAL A 180 -17.43 15.29 -16.20
C VAL A 180 -16.58 15.48 -17.45
N ARG A 181 -15.69 14.52 -17.77
CA ARG A 181 -14.90 14.53 -19.01
C ARG A 181 -15.80 14.47 -20.24
N ARG A 182 -16.83 13.61 -20.24
CA ARG A 182 -17.83 13.55 -21.33
C ARG A 182 -18.66 14.82 -21.44
N GLU A 183 -18.88 15.52 -20.33
CA GLU A 183 -19.59 16.80 -20.29
C GLU A 183 -18.72 17.98 -20.75
N GLY A 184 -17.41 17.79 -20.91
CA GLY A 184 -16.49 18.83 -21.40
C GLY A 184 -16.28 19.98 -20.41
N ARG A 185 -16.46 19.73 -19.11
CA ARG A 185 -16.34 20.74 -18.05
C ARG A 185 -15.35 20.30 -16.96
N PRO A 186 -14.82 21.23 -16.15
CA PRO A 186 -13.95 20.88 -15.03
C PRO A 186 -14.68 20.02 -13.98
N LEU A 187 -13.89 19.20 -13.27
CA LEU A 187 -14.32 18.51 -12.05
C LEU A 187 -14.30 19.50 -10.88
N ARG A 188 -15.42 19.63 -10.17
CA ARG A 188 -15.56 20.53 -9.02
C ARG A 188 -15.43 19.78 -7.72
N ILE A 189 -14.37 20.07 -6.97
CA ILE A 189 -14.04 19.42 -5.70
C ILE A 189 -14.14 20.43 -4.57
N VAL A 190 -14.83 20.04 -3.50
CA VAL A 190 -14.81 20.76 -2.22
C VAL A 190 -14.12 19.88 -1.17
N ASP A 191 -13.16 20.45 -0.45
CA ASP A 191 -12.45 19.80 0.66
C ASP A 191 -12.80 20.52 1.97
N ALA A 192 -13.71 19.92 2.75
CA ALA A 192 -14.19 20.46 4.01
C ALA A 192 -13.28 20.04 5.16
N GLY A 193 -12.58 21.01 5.75
CA GLY A 193 -11.51 20.77 6.72
C GLY A 193 -10.19 20.46 6.04
N CYS A 194 -9.78 21.28 5.06
CA CYS A 194 -8.66 20.97 4.19
C CYS A 194 -7.30 20.94 4.89
N GLY A 195 -7.17 21.59 6.06
CA GLY A 195 -5.91 21.71 6.79
C GLY A 195 -4.80 22.25 5.88
N LYS A 196 -3.66 21.55 5.87
CA LYS A 196 -2.51 21.89 5.00
C LYS A 196 -2.70 21.51 3.51
N ALA A 197 -3.87 21.01 3.13
CA ALA A 197 -4.29 20.72 1.76
C ALA A 197 -3.39 19.79 0.92
N TYR A 198 -2.54 18.96 1.56
CA TYR A 198 -1.70 17.97 0.86
C TYR A 198 -2.51 17.07 -0.09
N MET A 199 -3.71 16.68 0.34
CA MET A 199 -4.56 15.71 -0.34
C MET A 199 -5.36 16.35 -1.47
N SER A 200 -5.98 17.50 -1.22
CA SER A 200 -6.78 18.21 -2.21
C SER A 200 -5.93 18.83 -3.32
N LEU A 201 -4.77 19.41 -2.99
CA LEU A 201 -3.82 19.88 -4.00
C LEU A 201 -3.26 18.72 -4.85
N ALA A 202 -3.09 17.54 -4.26
CA ALA A 202 -2.70 16.33 -4.99
C ALA A 202 -3.76 15.89 -6.00
N LEU A 203 -5.06 16.02 -5.69
CA LEU A 203 -6.13 15.77 -6.67
C LEU A 203 -6.17 16.81 -7.79
N HIS A 204 -5.91 18.07 -7.46
CA HIS A 204 -5.81 19.13 -8.47
C HIS A 204 -4.70 18.82 -9.49
N VAL A 205 -3.51 18.43 -9.00
CA VAL A 205 -2.39 18.01 -9.86
C VAL A 205 -2.72 16.72 -10.63
N TYR A 206 -3.32 15.74 -9.97
CA TYR A 206 -3.72 14.50 -10.65
C TYR A 206 -4.64 14.76 -11.84
N GLY A 207 -5.67 15.61 -11.67
CA GLY A 207 -6.55 16.00 -12.77
C GLY A 207 -5.78 16.64 -13.93
N ALA A 208 -4.84 17.54 -13.64
CA ALA A 208 -4.00 18.14 -14.67
C ALA A 208 -3.17 17.11 -15.45
N LEU A 209 -2.60 16.10 -14.78
CA LEU A 209 -1.89 14.99 -15.42
C LEU A 209 -2.80 14.16 -16.33
N GLU A 210 -4.06 13.97 -15.93
CA GLU A 210 -5.09 13.23 -16.68
C GLU A 210 -5.83 14.08 -17.73
N GLY A 211 -5.34 15.30 -17.99
CA GLY A 211 -5.94 16.25 -18.93
C GLY A 211 -7.35 16.73 -18.54
N LEU A 212 -7.73 16.62 -17.27
CA LEU A 212 -9.02 17.07 -16.74
C LEU A 212 -8.81 18.24 -15.77
N PRO A 213 -9.23 19.47 -16.12
CA PRO A 213 -9.17 20.60 -15.21
C PRO A 213 -9.98 20.35 -13.93
N VAL A 214 -9.38 20.64 -12.78
CA VAL A 214 -10.03 20.53 -11.46
C VAL A 214 -10.22 21.93 -10.87
N GLU A 215 -11.47 22.28 -10.57
CA GLU A 215 -11.85 23.42 -9.75
C GLU A 215 -11.92 22.98 -8.29
N LEU A 216 -10.92 23.38 -7.50
CA LEU A 216 -10.77 22.98 -6.11
C LEU A 216 -11.14 24.15 -5.18
N VAL A 217 -11.94 23.84 -4.16
CA VAL A 217 -12.23 24.72 -3.03
C VAL A 217 -11.84 24.01 -1.74
N GLY A 218 -10.84 24.52 -1.03
CA GLY A 218 -10.52 24.05 0.32
C GLY A 218 -11.12 24.98 1.37
N LEU A 219 -11.82 24.41 2.35
CA LEU A 219 -12.43 25.14 3.46
C LEU A 219 -11.74 24.73 4.75
N ASP A 220 -11.35 25.69 5.57
CA ASP A 220 -10.85 25.44 6.93
C ASP A 220 -11.26 26.61 7.83
N SER A 221 -11.47 26.36 9.12
CA SER A 221 -11.86 27.41 10.06
C SER A 221 -10.66 28.23 10.55
N ASP A 222 -9.44 27.74 10.40
CA ASP A 222 -8.21 28.42 10.81
C ASP A 222 -7.65 29.32 9.67
N PRO A 223 -7.73 30.66 9.79
CA PRO A 223 -7.23 31.57 8.76
C PRO A 223 -5.72 31.45 8.52
N GLU A 224 -4.92 31.11 9.54
CA GLU A 224 -3.47 30.98 9.37
C GLU A 224 -3.13 29.74 8.52
N VAL A 225 -3.90 28.66 8.69
CA VAL A 225 -3.76 27.45 7.87
C VAL A 225 -4.15 27.77 6.43
N VAL A 226 -5.28 28.44 6.23
CA VAL A 226 -5.76 28.86 4.90
C VAL A 226 -4.74 29.76 4.20
N ASP A 227 -4.17 30.74 4.89
CA ASP A 227 -3.21 31.68 4.28
C ASP A 227 -1.91 30.99 3.86
N LYS A 228 -1.42 30.00 4.63
CA LYS A 228 -0.28 29.16 4.23
C LYS A 228 -0.58 28.39 2.94
N VAL A 229 -1.78 27.81 2.83
CA VAL A 229 -2.18 27.05 1.64
C VAL A 229 -2.40 27.97 0.43
N ARG A 230 -2.99 29.14 0.62
CA ARG A 230 -3.11 30.17 -0.43
C ARG A 230 -1.76 30.59 -0.97
N ALA A 231 -0.76 30.76 -0.08
CA ALA A 231 0.60 31.09 -0.51
C ALA A 231 1.19 29.99 -1.39
N ILE A 232 1.02 28.71 -1.01
CA ILE A 232 1.46 27.54 -1.80
C ILE A 232 0.74 27.52 -3.16
N ALA A 233 -0.59 27.66 -3.19
CA ALA A 233 -1.36 27.65 -4.44
C ALA A 233 -0.94 28.79 -5.39
N ARG A 234 -0.65 29.98 -4.85
CA ARG A 234 -0.13 31.12 -5.62
C ARG A 234 1.29 30.87 -6.14
N GLU A 235 2.18 30.32 -5.31
CA GLU A 235 3.55 29.97 -5.71
C GLU A 235 3.55 28.97 -6.88
N LEU A 236 2.62 28.01 -6.85
CA LEU A 236 2.49 26.96 -7.87
C LEU A 236 1.66 27.40 -9.10
N GLY A 237 1.01 28.56 -9.07
CA GLY A 237 0.17 29.05 -10.16
C GLY A 237 -1.16 28.30 -10.31
N TYR A 238 -1.70 27.74 -9.23
CA TYR A 238 -2.95 26.97 -9.25
C TYR A 238 -4.18 27.88 -9.21
N GLU A 239 -4.47 28.54 -10.33
CA GLU A 239 -5.57 29.51 -10.46
C GLU A 239 -6.96 28.92 -10.16
N ARG A 240 -7.13 27.61 -10.38
CA ARG A 240 -8.39 26.89 -10.12
C ARG A 240 -8.46 26.28 -8.72
N ALA A 241 -7.47 26.51 -7.87
CA ALA A 241 -7.47 26.09 -6.47
C ALA A 241 -7.63 27.31 -5.56
N ARG A 242 -8.82 27.47 -4.97
CA ARG A 242 -9.11 28.53 -4.01
C ARG A 242 -9.30 27.96 -2.61
N PHE A 243 -8.97 28.76 -1.61
CA PHE A 243 -9.06 28.35 -0.21
C PHE A 243 -9.74 29.45 0.60
N GLU A 244 -10.65 29.08 1.49
CA GLU A 244 -11.54 29.99 2.22
C GLU A 244 -11.51 29.67 3.71
N ALA A 245 -11.35 30.70 4.55
CA ALA A 245 -11.40 30.59 6.00
C ALA A 245 -12.87 30.64 6.45
N THR A 246 -13.55 29.50 6.42
CA THR A 246 -15.00 29.39 6.52
C THR A 246 -15.42 27.97 6.89
N GLY A 247 -16.58 27.83 7.55
CA GLY A 247 -17.24 26.54 7.71
C GLY A 247 -17.93 26.06 6.42
N ILE A 248 -18.26 24.77 6.38
CA ILE A 248 -18.97 24.17 5.23
C ILE A 248 -20.40 24.71 5.10
N TRP A 249 -21.09 25.01 6.20
CA TRP A 249 -22.43 25.61 6.18
C TRP A 249 -22.45 26.97 5.52
N ASP A 250 -21.61 27.89 6.00
CA ASP A 250 -21.50 29.24 5.44
C ASP A 250 -21.09 29.22 3.96
N PHE A 251 -20.31 28.21 3.56
CA PHE A 251 -19.97 27.99 2.15
C PHE A 251 -21.17 27.46 1.36
N ALA A 252 -21.91 26.49 1.89
CA ALA A 252 -23.06 25.89 1.23
C ALA A 252 -24.20 26.91 0.97
N GLU A 253 -24.41 27.87 1.88
CA GLU A 253 -25.41 28.93 1.70
C GLU A 253 -25.09 29.88 0.53
N ARG A 254 -23.81 30.06 0.21
CA ARG A 254 -23.33 30.98 -0.84
C ARG A 254 -22.80 30.27 -2.08
N ALA A 255 -22.67 28.95 -2.06
CA ALA A 255 -22.09 28.19 -3.14
C ALA A 255 -23.04 28.19 -4.35
N GLU A 256 -22.55 28.69 -5.48
CA GLU A 256 -23.28 28.66 -6.74
C GLU A 256 -22.85 27.44 -7.58
N GLY A 257 -23.80 26.55 -7.83
CA GLY A 257 -23.63 25.42 -8.75
C GLY A 257 -23.28 24.08 -8.09
N PRO A 258 -23.24 23.00 -8.89
CA PRO A 258 -23.04 21.65 -8.38
C PRO A 258 -21.60 21.40 -7.92
N VAL A 259 -21.46 20.61 -6.85
CA VAL A 259 -20.23 19.98 -6.39
C VAL A 259 -20.22 18.54 -6.87
N ASP A 260 -19.16 18.12 -7.57
CA ASP A 260 -19.04 16.76 -8.11
C ASP A 260 -18.45 15.79 -7.07
N LEU A 261 -17.54 16.31 -6.23
CA LEU A 261 -16.88 15.54 -5.19
C LEU A 261 -16.70 16.40 -3.94
N LEU A 262 -17.33 16.00 -2.85
CA LEU A 262 -17.06 16.51 -1.51
C LEU A 262 -16.12 15.55 -0.78
N VAL A 263 -15.03 16.09 -0.25
CA VAL A 263 -14.08 15.37 0.58
C VAL A 263 -14.12 15.97 1.97
N SER A 264 -14.10 15.12 2.99
CA SER A 264 -13.91 15.54 4.36
C SER A 264 -13.04 14.51 5.08
N LEU A 265 -11.79 14.88 5.37
CA LEU A 265 -10.83 14.01 6.06
C LEU A 265 -10.57 14.56 7.45
N HIS A 266 -10.77 13.74 8.48
CA HIS A 266 -10.66 14.11 9.89
C HIS A 266 -11.60 15.23 10.37
N ALA A 267 -12.37 15.87 9.50
CA ALA A 267 -13.39 16.80 9.94
C ALA A 267 -14.52 16.08 10.68
N CYS A 268 -14.61 14.74 10.68
CA CYS A 268 -15.67 14.00 11.40
C CYS A 268 -15.73 14.21 12.92
N ASP A 269 -14.73 14.82 13.57
CA ASP A 269 -14.86 15.24 14.98
C ASP A 269 -15.64 16.58 15.13
N THR A 270 -15.89 17.32 14.05
CA THR A 270 -16.61 18.62 14.03
C THR A 270 -17.75 18.67 13.01
N ALA A 271 -17.59 17.98 11.88
CA ALA A 271 -18.55 17.83 10.79
C ALA A 271 -19.69 16.87 11.11
N THR A 272 -19.60 16.01 12.13
CA THR A 272 -20.79 15.22 12.55
C THR A 272 -21.77 16.08 13.36
N ASP A 273 -21.29 17.18 13.96
CA ASP A 273 -22.14 18.20 14.60
C ASP A 273 -22.58 19.29 13.60
N GLU A 274 -21.98 19.32 12.40
CA GLU A 274 -22.15 20.34 11.37
C GLU A 274 -22.41 19.76 9.95
N ALA A 275 -23.02 18.58 9.80
CA ALA A 275 -23.46 18.05 8.49
C ALA A 275 -24.86 17.44 8.55
#